data_AF-A0A0A9HHX0-F1
#
_entry.id   AF-A0A0A9HHX0-F1
#
_cell.length_a   1.000
_cell.length_b   1.000
_cell.length_c   1.000
_cell.angle_alpha   90.00
_cell.angle_beta   90.00
_cell.angle_gamma   90.00
#
_symmetry.space_group_name_H-M   'P 1'
#
loop_
_entity.id
_entity.type
_entity.pdbx_description
1 polymer ?
#
loop_
_entity_poly.entity_id
_entity_poly.type
_entity_poly.pdbx_seq_one_letter_code
_entity_poly.pdbx_strand_id
1 'polypeptide(L)'
;MRSEIGRLGLAAVKNFSLHLWAREPDHDGAAKWVLHREIELCTILELPLTQPRVGSIPVWISGLSEDGIVVFLRTMVGIFMVWPETLQFKMVTNNVLIKTVYPYARFYFPEEVGTGR
;
A
#
# COMPACT_ATOMS: atom_id res chain seq x y z
N MET A 1 -1.24 8.10 3.42
CA MET A 1 -2.51 7.59 2.87
C MET A 1 -3.68 8.09 3.71
N ARG A 2 -4.86 8.19 3.12
CA ARG A 2 -6.12 8.40 3.83
C ARG A 2 -6.70 7.05 4.25
N SER A 3 -7.34 6.97 5.41
CA SER A 3 -8.08 5.77 5.82
C SER A 3 -9.48 5.73 5.18
N GLU A 4 -10.15 4.57 5.28
CA GLU A 4 -11.51 4.35 4.77
C GLU A 4 -12.54 5.35 5.35
N ILE A 5 -12.31 5.82 6.59
CA ILE A 5 -13.14 6.84 7.26
C ILE A 5 -12.68 8.28 7.00
N GLY A 6 -11.84 8.49 5.99
CA GLY A 6 -11.38 9.82 5.60
C GLY A 6 -10.38 10.47 6.57
N ARG A 7 -9.83 9.71 7.52
CA ARG A 7 -8.86 10.18 8.53
C ARG A 7 -7.44 9.81 8.13
N LEU A 8 -6.47 10.11 9.00
CA LEU A 8 -5.09 9.67 8.80
C LEU A 8 -5.03 8.13 8.85
N GLY A 9 -4.52 7.53 7.77
CA GLY A 9 -4.36 6.09 7.65
C GLY A 9 -2.92 5.64 7.86
N LEU A 10 -2.76 4.42 8.38
CA LEU A 10 -1.48 3.73 8.50
C LEU A 10 -1.61 2.32 7.90
N ALA A 11 -0.57 1.86 7.21
CA ALA A 11 -0.49 0.52 6.66
C ALA A 11 0.80 -0.16 7.10
N ALA A 12 0.73 -1.45 7.40
CA ALA A 12 1.89 -2.27 7.73
C ALA A 12 1.64 -3.72 7.33
N VAL A 13 2.72 -4.43 7.03
CA VAL A 13 2.68 -5.87 6.77
C VAL A 13 3.23 -6.61 7.98
N LYS A 14 2.49 -7.61 8.45
CA LYS A 14 2.89 -8.51 9.52
C LYS A 14 2.40 -9.91 9.19
N ASN A 15 3.26 -10.92 9.31
CA ASN A 15 2.89 -12.33 9.09
C ASN A 15 2.15 -12.61 7.76
N PHE A 16 2.55 -11.95 6.67
CA PHE A 16 1.86 -12.01 5.36
C PHE A 16 0.43 -11.45 5.35
N SER A 17 0.03 -10.70 6.36
CA SER A 17 -1.18 -9.88 6.36
C SER A 17 -0.85 -8.42 6.15
N LEU A 18 -1.62 -7.73 5.32
CA LEU A 18 -1.66 -6.28 5.26
C LEU A 18 -2.70 -5.79 6.27
N HIS A 19 -2.24 -4.97 7.21
CA HIS A 19 -3.08 -4.35 8.21
C HIS A 19 -3.22 -2.87 7.90
N LEU A 20 -4.46 -2.37 8.00
CA LEU A 20 -4.82 -0.98 7.77
C LEU A 20 -5.46 -0.40 9.03
N TRP A 21 -4.88 0.70 9.52
CA TRP A 21 -5.37 1.41 10.69
C TRP A 21 -5.84 2.81 10.33
N ALA A 22 -6.79 3.31 11.11
CA ALA A 22 -7.21 4.70 11.10
C ALA A 22 -6.87 5.38 12.43
N ARG A 23 -6.53 6.67 12.35
CA ARG A 23 -6.33 7.53 13.52
C ARG A 23 -7.68 8.07 13.99
N GLU A 24 -8.19 7.60 15.10
CA GLU A 24 -9.52 7.94 15.64
C GLU A 24 -9.44 8.64 17.01
N PRO A 25 -10.43 9.46 17.39
CA PRO A 25 -10.48 10.07 18.71
C PRO A 25 -10.94 9.02 19.74
N ASP A 26 -10.33 9.01 20.90
CA ASP A 26 -10.80 8.24 22.05
C ASP A 26 -11.80 9.06 22.88
N HIS A 27 -12.42 8.42 23.86
CA HIS A 27 -13.40 9.06 24.75
C HIS A 27 -12.87 10.31 25.45
N ASP A 28 -11.56 10.35 25.74
CA ASP A 28 -10.87 11.48 26.38
C ASP A 28 -10.35 12.53 25.39
N GLY A 29 -10.70 12.43 24.10
CA GLY A 29 -10.24 13.32 23.03
C GLY A 29 -8.80 13.05 22.55
N ALA A 30 -8.02 12.26 23.28
CA ALA A 30 -6.75 11.72 22.80
C ALA A 30 -7.01 10.79 21.63
N ALA A 31 -6.29 10.90 20.52
CA ALA A 31 -6.51 9.98 19.42
C ALA A 31 -5.82 8.61 19.70
N LYS A 32 -6.38 7.48 19.24
CA LYS A 32 -5.73 6.15 19.13
C LYS A 32 -5.68 5.59 17.70
N TRP A 33 -4.84 4.59 17.46
CA TRP A 33 -4.85 3.83 16.21
C TRP A 33 -5.81 2.66 16.35
N VAL A 34 -6.80 2.59 15.46
CA VAL A 34 -7.80 1.52 15.44
C VAL A 34 -7.55 0.69 14.19
N LEU A 35 -7.51 -0.64 14.33
CA LEU A 35 -7.39 -1.55 13.19
C LEU A 35 -8.75 -1.60 12.48
N HIS A 36 -8.78 -1.23 11.21
CA HIS A 36 -9.99 -1.24 10.39
C HIS A 36 -10.09 -2.49 9.54
N ARG A 37 -8.96 -2.90 8.96
CA ARG A 37 -8.92 -4.00 8.03
C ARG A 37 -7.65 -4.80 8.19
N GLU A 38 -7.80 -6.12 8.12
CA GLU A 38 -6.71 -7.07 7.97
C GLU A 38 -6.97 -7.88 6.70
N ILE A 39 -5.94 -8.01 5.88
CA ILE A 39 -6.01 -8.66 4.59
C ILE A 39 -4.91 -9.72 4.51
N GLU A 40 -5.30 -10.99 4.49
CA GLU A 40 -4.37 -12.09 4.31
C GLU A 40 -3.87 -12.14 2.86
N LEU A 41 -2.58 -11.87 2.66
CA LEU A 41 -2.01 -11.71 1.31
C LEU A 41 -1.77 -13.05 0.61
N CYS A 42 -1.59 -14.14 1.36
CA CYS A 42 -1.44 -15.49 0.82
C CYS A 42 -2.70 -15.91 0.03
N THR A 43 -3.87 -15.58 0.57
CA THR A 43 -5.17 -15.92 -0.01
C THR A 43 -5.44 -15.12 -1.27
N ILE A 44 -5.08 -13.83 -1.27
CA ILE A 44 -5.35 -12.96 -2.42
C ILE A 44 -4.37 -13.19 -3.55
N LEU A 45 -3.07 -13.27 -3.24
CA LEU A 45 -2.05 -13.34 -4.29
C LEU A 45 -1.97 -14.73 -4.94
N GLU A 46 -2.63 -15.75 -4.37
CA GLU A 46 -2.54 -17.16 -4.77
C GLU A 46 -1.09 -17.66 -4.91
N LEU A 47 -0.16 -16.97 -4.26
CA LEU A 47 1.25 -17.29 -4.27
C LEU A 47 1.56 -18.26 -3.15
N PRO A 48 2.49 -19.21 -3.35
CA PRO A 48 3.10 -19.94 -2.26
C PRO A 48 4.02 -18.97 -1.49
N LEU A 49 3.42 -18.05 -0.72
CA LEU A 49 4.11 -17.24 0.27
C LEU A 49 4.47 -18.16 1.44
N THR A 50 5.42 -19.07 1.20
CA THR A 50 5.93 -19.94 2.25
C THR A 50 6.58 -19.09 3.34
N GLN A 51 6.53 -19.56 4.58
CA GLN A 51 7.23 -18.94 5.70
C GLN A 51 8.64 -18.50 5.30
N PRO A 52 9.09 -17.29 5.70
CA PRO A 52 10.37 -16.77 5.26
C PRO A 52 11.47 -17.73 5.71
N ARG A 53 12.08 -18.44 4.77
CA ARG A 53 13.34 -19.14 5.02
C ARG A 53 14.41 -18.08 5.29
N VAL A 54 15.45 -18.42 6.04
CA VAL A 54 16.61 -17.53 6.23
C VAL A 54 17.10 -17.04 4.87
N GLY A 55 17.12 -15.72 4.65
CA GLY A 55 17.50 -15.09 3.37
C GLY A 55 16.38 -14.84 2.36
N SER A 56 15.12 -15.16 2.68
CA SER A 56 13.97 -14.85 1.82
C SER A 56 13.67 -13.35 1.83
N ILE A 57 13.25 -12.80 0.69
CA ILE A 57 12.64 -11.47 0.61
C ILE A 57 11.30 -11.52 1.37
N PRO A 58 11.16 -10.83 2.51
CA PRO A 58 9.87 -10.73 3.17
C PRO A 58 8.92 -9.90 2.30
N VAL A 59 7.62 -10.16 2.44
CA VAL A 59 6.62 -9.27 1.86
C VAL A 59 6.74 -7.90 2.52
N TRP A 60 6.84 -6.86 1.71
CA TRP A 60 7.10 -5.50 2.18
C TRP A 60 6.30 -4.46 1.38
N ILE A 61 5.91 -3.36 2.04
CA ILE A 61 5.25 -2.23 1.38
C ILE A 61 6.30 -1.39 0.66
N SER A 62 6.33 -1.47 -0.68
CA SER A 62 7.21 -0.66 -1.50
C SER A 62 6.67 0.73 -1.81
N GLY A 63 5.36 0.94 -1.71
CA GLY A 63 4.75 2.24 -1.96
C GLY A 63 3.28 2.28 -1.57
N LEU A 64 2.79 3.49 -1.30
CA LEU A 64 1.39 3.78 -1.02
C LEU A 64 0.97 4.93 -1.93
N SER A 65 -0.19 4.82 -2.58
CA SER A 65 -0.74 5.93 -3.35
C SER A 65 -1.11 7.10 -2.44
N GLU A 66 -1.03 8.31 -2.99
CA GLU A 66 -1.32 9.55 -2.26
C GLU A 66 -2.76 9.54 -1.70
N ASP A 67 -3.71 9.10 -2.53
CA ASP A 67 -5.12 8.91 -2.17
C ASP A 67 -5.36 7.74 -1.21
N GLY A 68 -4.39 6.84 -1.03
CA GLY A 68 -4.50 5.67 -0.17
C GLY A 68 -5.30 4.51 -0.74
N ILE A 69 -5.72 4.60 -2.01
CA ILE A 69 -6.56 3.59 -2.67
C ILE A 69 -5.74 2.33 -3.02
N VAL A 70 -4.42 2.47 -3.18
CA VAL A 70 -3.56 1.42 -3.71
C VAL A 70 -2.30 1.23 -2.86
N VAL A 71 -1.96 -0.03 -2.62
CA VAL A 71 -0.73 -0.44 -1.93
C VAL A 71 0.16 -1.23 -2.90
N PHE A 72 1.45 -0.91 -2.94
CA PHE A 72 2.44 -1.68 -3.69
C PHE A 72 3.17 -2.61 -2.75
N LEU A 73 3.02 -3.91 -2.98
CA LEU A 73 3.61 -4.97 -2.18
C LEU A 73 4.70 -5.67 -2.96
N ARG A 74 5.93 -5.64 -2.45
CA ARG A 74 7.04 -6.44 -2.93
C ARG A 74 6.97 -7.83 -2.33
N THR A 75 7.16 -8.85 -3.15
CA THR A 75 7.21 -10.26 -2.77
C THR A 75 8.45 -10.93 -3.37
N MET A 76 8.59 -12.24 -3.18
CA MET A 76 9.65 -13.06 -3.79
C MET A 76 9.58 -13.13 -5.32
N VAL A 77 8.44 -12.81 -5.93
CA VAL A 77 8.23 -12.98 -7.39
C VAL A 77 8.06 -11.67 -8.14
N GLY A 78 7.94 -10.55 -7.44
CA GLY A 78 7.76 -9.25 -8.05
C GLY A 78 7.09 -8.23 -7.15
N ILE A 79 6.63 -7.14 -7.75
CA ILE A 79 5.80 -6.13 -7.08
C ILE A 79 4.37 -6.25 -7.59
N PHE A 80 3.44 -6.27 -6.65
CA PHE A 80 2.01 -6.27 -6.88
C PHE A 80 1.42 -4.93 -6.48
N MET A 81 0.57 -4.41 -7.34
CA MET A 81 -0.40 -3.39 -7.03
C MET A 81 -1.62 -4.09 -6.40
N VAL A 82 -2.05 -3.65 -5.23
CA VAL A 82 -3.20 -4.20 -4.49
C VAL A 82 -4.18 -3.09 -4.18
N TRP A 83 -5.46 -3.34 -4.45
CA TRP A 83 -6.59 -2.48 -4.06
C TRP A 83 -7.23 -3.07 -2.80
N PRO A 84 -6.93 -2.53 -1.60
CA PRO A 84 -7.39 -3.14 -0.35
C PRO A 84 -8.91 -3.18 -0.20
N GLU A 85 -9.62 -2.24 -0.84
CA GLU A 85 -11.08 -2.15 -0.81
C GLU A 85 -11.77 -3.28 -1.56
N THR A 86 -11.30 -3.57 -2.78
CA THR A 86 -11.88 -4.57 -3.69
C THR A 86 -11.19 -5.92 -3.63
N LEU A 87 -10.09 -6.02 -2.87
CA LEU A 87 -9.19 -7.18 -2.80
C LEU A 87 -8.63 -7.61 -4.17
N GLN A 88 -8.68 -6.73 -5.17
CA GLN A 88 -8.07 -6.97 -6.47
C GLN A 88 -6.56 -6.74 -6.41
N PHE A 89 -5.83 -7.42 -7.29
CA PHE A 89 -4.39 -7.28 -7.40
C PHE A 89 -3.91 -7.40 -8.84
N LYS A 90 -2.74 -6.83 -9.12
CA LYS A 90 -2.07 -6.89 -10.42
C LYS A 90 -0.56 -6.87 -10.22
N MET A 91 0.16 -7.82 -10.83
CA MET A 91 1.62 -7.73 -10.89
C MET A 91 2.02 -6.57 -11.81
N VAL A 92 2.85 -5.66 -11.31
CA VAL A 92 3.35 -4.52 -12.09
C VAL A 92 4.75 -4.76 -12.64
N THR A 93 5.54 -5.60 -11.97
CA THR A 93 6.86 -6.02 -12.44
C THR A 93 7.30 -7.29 -11.71
N ASN A 94 8.06 -8.15 -12.39
CA ASN A 94 8.74 -9.30 -11.78
C ASN A 94 10.13 -8.93 -11.23
N ASN A 95 10.55 -7.67 -11.35
CA ASN A 95 11.84 -7.22 -10.84
C ASN A 95 11.79 -7.06 -9.31
N VAL A 96 12.24 -8.11 -8.63
CA VAL A 96 12.32 -8.16 -7.17
C VAL A 96 13.36 -7.21 -6.58
N LEU A 97 14.23 -6.58 -7.35
CA LEU A 97 15.26 -5.68 -6.83
C LEU A 97 14.73 -4.26 -6.58
N ILE A 98 13.57 -3.90 -7.14
CA ILE A 98 12.91 -2.62 -6.86
C ILE A 98 12.46 -2.63 -5.40
N LYS A 99 12.96 -1.66 -4.61
CA LYS A 99 12.64 -1.54 -3.18
C LYS A 99 11.49 -0.58 -2.91
N THR A 100 11.43 0.50 -3.68
CA THR A 100 10.49 1.61 -3.46
C THR A 100 9.78 1.94 -4.77
N VAL A 101 8.48 2.20 -4.67
CA VAL A 101 7.63 2.69 -5.75
C VAL A 101 7.10 4.05 -5.31
N TYR A 102 7.16 5.04 -6.20
CA TYR A 102 6.59 6.36 -5.98
C TYR A 102 5.35 6.53 -6.87
N PRO A 103 4.16 6.13 -6.39
CA PRO A 103 2.94 6.27 -7.15
C PRO A 103 2.40 7.71 -7.08
N TYR A 104 2.60 8.46 -8.14
CA TYR A 104 2.02 9.80 -8.28
C TYR A 104 0.59 9.72 -8.83
N ALA A 105 -0.33 10.47 -8.22
CA ALA A 105 -1.71 10.57 -8.72
C ALA A 105 -1.80 11.33 -10.05
N ARG A 106 -0.86 12.25 -10.30
CA ARG A 106 -0.79 13.09 -11.49
C ARG A 106 0.63 13.54 -11.75
N PHE A 107 0.95 13.78 -13.02
CA PHE A 107 2.17 14.49 -13.40
C PHE A 107 1.92 15.99 -13.25
N TYR A 108 2.97 16.71 -12.87
CA TYR A 108 2.95 18.16 -12.96
C TYR A 108 3.22 18.57 -14.41
N PHE A 109 2.30 19.33 -15.00
CA PHE A 109 2.51 20.04 -16.25
C PHE A 109 2.45 21.54 -15.92
N PRO A 110 3.55 22.30 -16.06
CA PRO A 110 3.48 23.74 -15.94
C PRO A 110 2.59 24.27 -17.06
N GLU A 111 1.64 25.15 -16.73
CA GLU A 111 0.88 25.86 -17.75
C GLU A 111 1.88 26.67 -18.59
N GLU A 112 1.89 26.45 -19.90
CA GLU A 112 2.60 27.35 -20.80
C GLU A 112 1.98 28.73 -20.61
N VAL A 113 2.72 29.64 -19.99
CA VAL A 113 2.38 31.06 -19.96
C VAL A 113 2.30 31.48 -21.42
N GLY A 114 1.07 31.56 -21.92
CA GLY A 114 0.78 32.00 -23.27
C GLY A 114 1.46 33.35 -23.46
N THR A 115 2.51 33.36 -24.27
CA THR A 115 3.00 34.61 -24.84
C THR A 115 1.90 35.06 -25.79
N GLY A 116 1.04 35.94 -25.29
CA GLY A 116 0.06 36.65 -26.09
C GLY A 116 0.79 37.25 -27.30
N ARG A 117 0.42 36.76 -28.48
CA ARG A 117 0.66 37.42 -29.76
C ARG A 117 -0.62 38.09 -30.19
#